data_AF-M5C5M4-F1
#
_entry.id   AF-M5C5M4-F1
#
_cell.length_a   1.000
_cell.length_b   1.000
_cell.length_c   1.000
_cell.angle_alpha   90.00
_cell.angle_beta   90.00
_cell.angle_gamma   90.00
#
_symmetry.space_group_name_H-M   'P 1'
#
loop_
_entity.id
_entity.type
_entity.pdbx_description
1 polymer ?
#
loop_
_entity_poly.entity_id
_entity_poly.type
_entity_poly.pdbx_seq_one_letter_code
_entity_poly.pdbx_strand_id
1 'polypeptide(L)'
;MGTICPAGSGGTADCPVERTATFSSNEPVFHLHHGNVDRLWWLWQEKNAANKYAFHGGSIQNTSSLNEFPNGQAPWLDKTAVLPGGGLWPDYKIEQTFDTRSWPWCYVYE
;
A
#
# COMPACT_ATOMS: atom_id res chain seq x y z
N MET A 1 -16.75 -0.60 4.36
CA MET A 1 -15.72 -1.45 4.98
C MET A 1 -14.79 -0.53 5.73
N GLY A 2 -14.77 -0.64 7.05
CA GLY A 2 -13.99 0.22 7.93
C GLY A 2 -14.39 -0.04 9.37
N THR A 3 -13.41 -0.15 10.26
CA THR A 3 -13.63 -0.36 11.69
C THR A 3 -14.17 0.94 12.30
N ILE A 4 -15.18 0.83 13.16
CA ILE A 4 -15.64 1.96 13.98
C ILE A 4 -14.53 2.29 14.98
N CYS A 5 -14.27 3.56 15.22
CA CYS A 5 -13.33 3.98 16.25
C CYS A 5 -13.71 3.35 17.60
N PRO A 6 -12.75 3.01 18.46
CA PRO A 6 -13.03 2.70 19.85
C PRO A 6 -13.97 3.75 20.47
N ALA A 7 -14.88 3.31 21.34
CA ALA A 7 -15.86 4.21 21.93
C ALA A 7 -15.17 5.40 22.62
N GLY A 8 -15.53 6.62 22.21
CA GLY A 8 -14.97 7.86 22.73
C GLY A 8 -13.67 8.34 22.08
N SER A 9 -13.11 7.62 21.10
CA SER A 9 -11.90 8.06 20.38
C SER A 9 -12.19 8.68 19.00
N GLY A 10 -13.46 8.80 18.61
CA GLY A 10 -13.83 9.41 17.34
C GLY A 10 -13.50 10.91 17.29
N GLY A 11 -12.81 11.35 16.24
CA GLY A 11 -12.40 12.74 16.03
C GLY A 11 -11.13 13.15 16.79
N THR A 12 -10.42 12.20 17.40
CA THR A 12 -9.09 12.47 18.02
C THR A 12 -7.97 12.31 16.99
N ALA A 13 -6.74 12.67 17.37
CA ALA A 13 -5.56 12.41 16.53
C ALA A 13 -5.37 10.91 16.22
N ASP A 14 -5.83 10.03 17.11
CA ASP A 14 -5.68 8.57 16.98
C ASP A 14 -6.79 7.93 16.12
N CYS A 15 -7.98 8.55 16.05
CA CYS A 15 -9.06 8.13 15.15
C CYS A 15 -9.81 9.34 14.58
N PRO A 16 -9.21 10.07 13.63
CA PRO A 16 -9.75 11.34 13.15
C PRO A 16 -11.03 11.19 12.33
N VAL A 17 -11.25 10.02 11.72
CA VAL A 17 -12.41 9.74 10.88
C VAL A 17 -12.94 8.34 11.19
N GLU A 18 -14.25 8.21 11.34
CA GLU A 18 -14.93 6.94 11.55
C GLU A 18 -14.91 6.06 10.30
N ARG A 19 -14.89 4.73 10.48
CA ARG A 19 -14.94 3.75 9.38
C ARG A 19 -13.77 3.88 8.41
N THR A 20 -12.60 4.29 8.89
CA THR A 20 -11.36 4.20 8.13
C THR A 20 -10.79 2.78 8.18
N ALA A 21 -9.94 2.44 7.21
CA ALA A 21 -9.24 1.15 7.17
C ALA A 21 -8.06 1.07 8.16
N THR A 22 -7.91 2.05 9.05
CA THR A 22 -6.73 2.28 9.91
C THR A 22 -6.38 1.08 10.78
N PHE A 23 -7.36 0.25 11.16
CA PHE A 23 -7.16 -0.88 12.07
C PHE A 23 -7.41 -2.25 11.42
N SER A 24 -7.48 -2.31 10.09
CA SER A 24 -7.74 -3.56 9.37
C SER A 24 -6.68 -4.63 9.63
N SER A 25 -5.42 -4.22 9.84
CA SER A 25 -4.29 -5.10 10.18
C SER A 25 -4.38 -5.76 11.55
N ASN A 26 -5.28 -5.30 12.43
CA ASN A 26 -5.52 -5.96 13.73
C ASN A 26 -6.24 -7.30 13.59
N GLU A 27 -6.88 -7.57 12.43
CA GLU A 27 -7.52 -8.86 12.14
C GLU A 27 -6.49 -9.78 11.46
N PRO A 28 -6.23 -11.00 11.97
CA PRO A 28 -5.17 -11.87 11.44
C PRO A 28 -5.29 -12.21 9.93
N VAL A 29 -6.50 -12.36 9.40
CA VAL A 29 -6.81 -12.60 7.99
C VAL A 29 -6.30 -11.49 7.07
N PHE A 30 -6.08 -10.27 7.59
CA PHE A 30 -5.51 -9.17 6.82
C PHE A 30 -4.22 -9.57 6.10
N HIS A 31 -3.34 -10.31 6.78
CA HIS A 31 -2.05 -10.72 6.23
C HIS A 31 -2.20 -11.76 5.12
N LEU A 32 -3.14 -12.70 5.26
CA LEU A 32 -3.46 -13.66 4.21
C LEU A 32 -4.13 -12.98 3.00
N HIS A 33 -5.02 -12.02 3.28
CA HIS A 33 -5.67 -11.21 2.25
C HIS A 33 -4.63 -10.42 1.44
N HIS A 34 -3.74 -9.69 2.10
CA HIS A 34 -2.69 -8.92 1.43
C HIS A 34 -1.63 -9.79 0.77
N GLY A 35 -1.35 -10.99 1.31
CA GLY A 35 -0.51 -11.98 0.62
C GLY A 35 -1.09 -12.41 -0.73
N ASN A 36 -2.42 -12.55 -0.84
CA ASN A 36 -3.06 -12.83 -2.12
C ASN A 36 -3.15 -11.60 -3.05
N VAL A 37 -3.30 -10.39 -2.50
CA VAL A 37 -3.22 -9.14 -3.29
C VAL A 37 -1.84 -9.00 -3.92
N ASP A 38 -0.78 -9.24 -3.15
CA ASP A 38 0.60 -9.22 -3.64
C ASP A 38 0.84 -10.31 -4.70
N ARG A 39 0.33 -11.53 -4.49
CA ARG A 39 0.36 -12.60 -5.53
C ARG A 39 -0.29 -12.18 -6.84
N LEU A 40 -1.45 -11.52 -6.79
CA LEU A 40 -2.12 -11.02 -8.00
C LEU A 40 -1.30 -9.94 -8.70
N TRP A 41 -0.65 -9.07 -7.93
CA TRP A 41 0.24 -8.05 -8.48
C TRP A 41 1.49 -8.67 -9.12
N TRP A 42 2.12 -9.64 -8.43
CA TRP A 42 3.23 -10.44 -8.95
C TRP A 42 2.87 -11.14 -10.27
N LEU A 43 1.72 -11.82 -10.33
CA LEU A 43 1.22 -12.44 -11.56
C LEU A 43 1.02 -11.42 -12.69
N TRP A 44 0.54 -10.21 -12.37
CA TRP A 44 0.40 -9.14 -13.36
C TRP A 44 1.76 -8.63 -13.86
N GLN A 45 2.76 -8.53 -12.98
CA GLN A 45 4.14 -8.18 -13.36
C GLN A 45 4.76 -9.24 -14.28
N GLU A 46 4.57 -10.54 -13.98
CA GLU A 46 5.12 -11.63 -14.80
C GLU A 46 4.48 -11.74 -16.19
N LYS A 47 3.27 -11.19 -16.40
CA LYS A 47 2.61 -11.20 -17.71
C LYS A 47 3.34 -10.37 -18.78
N ASN A 48 4.10 -9.34 -18.40
CA ASN A 48 4.83 -8.50 -19.35
C ASN A 48 5.98 -7.76 -18.66
N ALA A 49 7.17 -7.74 -19.27
CA ALA A 49 8.32 -7.00 -18.76
C ALA A 49 8.05 -5.50 -18.53
N ALA A 50 7.16 -4.88 -19.33
CA ALA A 50 6.73 -3.50 -19.14
C ALA A 50 5.97 -3.27 -17.82
N ASN A 51 5.35 -4.30 -17.24
CA ASN A 51 4.58 -4.20 -16.01
C ASN A 51 5.47 -4.20 -14.76
N LYS A 52 6.58 -4.96 -14.77
CA LYS A 52 7.41 -5.23 -13.58
C LYS A 52 7.85 -3.96 -12.84
N TYR A 53 8.09 -2.88 -13.57
CA TYR A 53 8.46 -1.58 -13.00
C TYR A 53 7.51 -0.44 -13.41
N ALA A 54 6.29 -0.75 -13.83
CA ALA A 54 5.32 0.30 -14.12
C ALA A 54 4.85 0.96 -12.81
N PHE A 55 4.97 2.28 -12.74
CA PHE A 55 4.60 3.06 -11.56
C PHE A 55 4.05 4.42 -11.97
N HIS A 56 2.94 4.80 -11.37
CA HIS A 56 2.37 6.13 -11.42
C HIS A 56 1.52 6.33 -10.17
N GLY A 57 1.60 7.49 -9.55
CA GLY A 57 0.80 7.83 -8.39
C GLY A 57 1.30 9.10 -7.72
N GLY A 58 0.41 9.72 -6.96
CA GLY A 58 0.70 10.93 -6.20
C GLY A 58 0.74 10.69 -4.70
N SER A 59 1.43 11.55 -3.95
CA SER A 59 1.60 11.41 -2.51
C SER A 59 0.36 11.75 -1.69
N ILE A 60 -0.67 12.31 -2.32
CA ILE A 60 -1.89 12.70 -1.63
C ILE A 60 -3.03 11.76 -2.03
N GLN A 61 -3.64 11.10 -1.05
CA GLN A 61 -4.84 10.30 -1.26
C GLN A 61 -6.07 11.22 -1.31
N ASN A 62 -6.73 11.31 -2.47
CA ASN A 62 -7.98 12.05 -2.63
C ASN A 62 -9.15 11.08 -2.78
N THR A 63 -9.78 10.75 -1.66
CA THR A 63 -10.92 9.82 -1.63
C THR A 63 -12.22 10.43 -2.17
N SER A 64 -12.30 11.76 -2.29
CA SER A 64 -13.46 12.46 -2.87
C SER A 64 -13.50 12.40 -4.40
N SER A 65 -12.35 12.21 -5.04
CA SER A 65 -12.19 12.21 -6.51
C SER A 65 -11.48 10.94 -7.02
N LEU A 66 -11.86 9.77 -6.53
CA LEU A 66 -11.22 8.49 -6.89
C LEU A 66 -11.26 8.16 -8.40
N ASN A 67 -12.27 8.64 -9.12
CA ASN A 67 -12.37 8.44 -10.57
C ASN A 67 -11.29 9.23 -11.35
N GLU A 68 -10.83 10.34 -10.79
CA GLU A 68 -9.82 11.20 -11.41
C GLU A 68 -8.40 10.83 -10.93
N PHE A 69 -8.26 10.50 -9.64
CA PHE A 69 -6.97 10.19 -9.01
C PHE A 69 -6.97 8.81 -8.31
N PRO A 70 -7.15 7.71 -9.06
CA PRO A 70 -7.29 6.38 -8.47
C PRO A 70 -6.01 5.89 -7.76
N ASN A 71 -4.86 6.45 -8.13
CA ASN A 71 -3.52 6.16 -7.57
C ASN A 71 -2.90 7.37 -6.85
N GLY A 72 -3.74 8.29 -6.36
CA GLY A 72 -3.31 9.49 -5.66
C GLY A 72 -3.12 10.70 -6.58
N GLN A 73 -3.25 11.89 -5.99
CA GLN A 73 -3.08 13.19 -6.66
C GLN A 73 -1.70 13.77 -6.35
N ALA A 74 -1.28 14.73 -7.18
CA ALA A 74 0.00 15.42 -7.01
C ALA A 74 0.22 15.94 -5.57
N PRO A 75 1.48 16.01 -5.07
CA PRO A 75 2.75 15.82 -5.79
C PRO A 75 2.96 14.41 -6.35
N TRP A 76 3.37 14.31 -7.62
CA TRP A 76 3.64 13.03 -8.27
C TRP A 76 4.91 12.40 -7.68
N LEU A 77 4.83 11.11 -7.37
CA LEU A 77 5.97 10.35 -6.87
C LEU A 77 6.78 9.78 -8.05
N ASP A 78 8.07 9.62 -7.83
CA ASP A 78 8.94 8.81 -8.67
C ASP A 78 9.36 7.53 -7.93
N LYS A 79 10.03 6.62 -8.64
CA LYS A 79 10.43 5.33 -8.06
C LYS A 79 11.54 5.45 -7.01
N THR A 80 12.20 6.60 -6.91
CA THR A 80 13.23 6.88 -5.92
C THR A 80 12.65 7.40 -4.61
N ALA A 81 11.35 7.74 -4.58
CA ALA A 81 10.65 8.12 -3.37
C ALA A 81 10.75 7.03 -2.29
N VAL A 82 10.83 7.46 -1.04
CA VAL A 82 10.98 6.60 0.13
C VAL A 82 9.61 6.08 0.55
N LEU A 83 9.50 4.76 0.70
CA LEU A 83 8.41 4.08 1.38
C LEU A 83 8.76 4.03 2.88
N PRO A 84 8.05 4.80 3.74
CA PRO A 84 8.39 4.86 5.15
C PRO A 84 8.02 3.55 5.85
N GLY A 85 8.98 2.96 6.58
CA GLY A 85 8.77 1.74 7.35
C GLY A 85 8.15 1.97 8.73
N GLY A 86 8.01 3.23 9.15
CA GLY A 86 7.33 3.59 10.41
C GLY A 86 7.95 2.96 11.66
N GLY A 87 9.24 2.59 11.60
CA GLY A 87 9.96 1.89 12.67
C GLY A 87 9.74 0.37 12.73
N LEU A 88 8.90 -0.20 11.85
CA LEU A 88 8.65 -1.64 11.81
C LEU A 88 9.65 -2.39 10.92
N TRP A 89 10.19 -1.73 9.89
CA TRP A 89 11.25 -2.20 9.00
C TRP A 89 12.10 -1.01 8.50
N PRO A 90 13.28 -1.27 7.91
CA PRO A 90 14.07 -0.22 7.27
C PRO A 90 13.29 0.50 6.17
N ASP A 91 13.59 1.77 5.97
CA ASP A 91 13.04 2.52 4.84
C ASP A 91 13.64 2.02 3.53
N TYR A 92 12.78 1.82 2.53
CA TYR A 92 13.15 1.40 1.18
C TYR A 92 12.66 2.40 0.16
N LYS A 93 13.30 2.46 -1.01
CA LYS A 93 12.73 3.16 -2.16
C LYS A 93 11.67 2.30 -2.84
N ILE A 94 10.69 2.95 -3.46
CA ILE A 94 9.64 2.27 -4.24
C ILE A 94 10.26 1.31 -5.28
N GLU A 95 11.34 1.70 -5.97
CA GLU A 95 11.99 0.85 -6.97
C GLU A 95 12.52 -0.48 -6.42
N GLN A 96 12.90 -0.50 -5.14
CA GLN A 96 13.47 -1.68 -4.49
C GLN A 96 12.39 -2.72 -4.16
N THR A 97 11.12 -2.34 -4.16
CA THR A 97 10.03 -3.23 -3.73
C THR A 97 9.33 -3.96 -4.87
N PHE A 98 9.68 -3.68 -6.14
CA PHE A 98 8.97 -4.22 -7.30
C PHE A 98 9.27 -5.68 -7.65
N ASP A 99 10.40 -6.23 -7.22
CA ASP A 99 10.77 -7.61 -7.58
C ASP A 99 10.96 -8.47 -6.35
N THR A 100 10.06 -9.43 -6.16
CA THR A 100 10.07 -10.37 -5.04
C THR A 100 11.32 -11.26 -5.01
N ARG A 101 12.08 -11.31 -6.12
CA ARG A 101 13.33 -12.06 -6.27
C ARG A 101 14.59 -11.20 -6.14
N SER A 102 14.44 -9.90 -5.89
CA SER A 102 15.56 -8.97 -5.74
C SER A 102 15.56 -8.39 -4.33
N TRP A 103 16.74 -8.05 -3.82
CA TRP A 103 16.89 -7.38 -2.52
C TRP A 103 15.94 -6.17 -2.39
N PRO A 104 15.17 -6.02 -1.29
CA PRO A 104 15.28 -6.74 -0.02
C PRO A 104 14.51 -8.06 0.07
N TRP A 105 13.86 -8.48 -1.00
CA TRP A 105 13.01 -9.67 -1.04
C TRP A 105 13.74 -10.90 -1.60
N CYS A 106 13.23 -12.09 -1.27
CA CYS A 106 13.71 -13.37 -1.82
C CYS A 106 12.61 -14.44 -1.72
N TYR A 107 11.48 -14.22 -2.41
CA TYR A 107 10.35 -15.15 -2.42
C TYR A 107 9.63 -15.20 -3.78
N VAL A 108 8.84 -16.25 -3.97
CA VAL A 108 7.96 -16.45 -5.12
C VAL A 108 6.60 -16.96 -4.64
N TYR A 109 5.58 -16.82 -5.50
CA TYR A 109 4.28 -17.45 -5.29
C TYR A 109 4.13 -18.69 -6.17
N GLU A 110 3.53 -19.73 -5.60
CA GLU A 110 3.12 -20.95 -6.30
C GLU A 110 1.69 -20.86 -6.84
#